data_AF-A0A5S4YLZ0-F1
#
_entry.id   AF-A0A5S4YLZ0-F1
#
_cell.length_a   1.000
_cell.length_b   1.000
_cell.length_c   1.000
_cell.angle_alpha   90.00
_cell.angle_beta   90.00
_cell.angle_gamma   90.00
#
_symmetry.space_group_name_H-M   'P 1'
#
loop_
_entity.id
_entity.type
_entity.pdbx_description
1 polymer ?
#
loop_
_entity_poly.entity_id
_entity_poly.type
_entity_poly.pdbx_seq_one_letter_code
_entity_poly.pdbx_strand_id
1 'polypeptide(L)'
;MANVVEGEPRDSQEWHGSYLDEDGMVADILAKVSADAVAVKRWLDERSWRMPDMSPDGRKAMYVPEHAGCLMFAGMSIRNYYGLWHASNPHTAFGIDEELEMTDGIVTDARHPDNFSHRVIDRVKAELRKLFPEPVAA
;
A
#
# COMPACT_ATOMS: atom_id res chain seq x y z
N MET A 1 33.83 -0.75 -10.24
CA MET A 1 33.28 -1.42 -11.43
C MET A 1 32.13 -2.27 -10.96
N ALA A 2 30.89 -1.86 -11.25
CA ALA A 2 29.70 -2.58 -10.83
C ALA A 2 29.20 -3.41 -12.03
N ASN A 3 29.10 -4.72 -11.85
CA ASN A 3 28.57 -5.62 -12.86
C ASN A 3 27.07 -5.34 -13.04
N VAL A 4 26.73 -4.75 -14.19
CA VAL A 4 25.34 -4.62 -14.65
C VAL A 4 24.91 -6.00 -15.10
N VAL A 5 23.96 -6.61 -14.38
CA VAL A 5 23.33 -7.86 -14.80
C VAL A 5 22.40 -7.52 -15.97
N GLU A 6 22.85 -7.81 -17.19
CA GLU A 6 22.02 -7.84 -18.39
C GLU A 6 21.01 -8.99 -18.25
N GLY A 7 19.71 -8.70 -18.20
CA GLY A 7 18.75 -9.79 -18.04
C GLY A 7 17.26 -9.49 -18.03
N GLU A 8 16.76 -8.27 -18.31
CA GLU A 8 15.31 -8.09 -18.50
C GLU A 8 14.98 -7.35 -19.80
N PRO A 9 13.94 -7.80 -20.54
CA PRO A 9 13.47 -7.09 -21.72
C PRO A 9 13.00 -5.69 -21.32
N ARG A 10 13.69 -4.69 -21.87
CA ARG A 10 13.25 -3.30 -21.92
C ARG A 10 11.93 -3.25 -22.67
N ASP A 11 10.79 -3.19 -21.98
CA ASP A 11 9.54 -2.52 -22.42
C ASP A 11 8.37 -2.60 -21.41
N SER A 12 8.63 -2.59 -20.09
CA SER A 12 7.59 -2.35 -19.06
C SER A 12 8.00 -1.35 -17.96
N GLN A 13 9.18 -0.71 -18.09
CA GLN A 13 9.89 -0.01 -17.01
C GLN A 13 9.93 1.53 -17.16
N GLU A 14 8.81 2.23 -16.94
CA GLU A 14 8.85 3.64 -16.51
C GLU A 14 8.66 3.74 -14.98
N TRP A 15 9.43 2.93 -14.24
CA TRP A 15 9.54 3.12 -12.80
C TRP A 15 10.67 4.13 -12.52
N HIS A 16 10.28 5.35 -12.15
CA HIS A 16 11.18 6.46 -11.86
C HIS A 16 11.61 6.52 -10.37
N GLY A 17 11.30 5.49 -9.59
CA GLY A 17 11.52 5.44 -8.14
C GLY A 17 12.87 4.85 -7.72
N SER A 18 13.02 4.65 -6.41
CA SER A 18 14.11 3.88 -5.81
C SER A 18 13.50 2.79 -4.94
N TYR A 19 14.18 1.64 -4.83
CA TYR A 19 13.70 0.57 -3.94
C TYR A 19 13.94 1.07 -2.54
N LEU A 20 12.85 1.24 -1.80
CA LEU A 20 12.89 1.56 -0.39
C LEU A 20 12.66 0.27 0.39
N ASP A 21 13.26 0.16 1.55
CA ASP A 21 12.83 -0.83 2.52
C ASP A 21 11.50 -0.40 3.17
N GLU A 22 10.99 -1.22 4.07
CA GLU A 22 9.71 -0.96 4.73
C GLU A 22 9.72 0.37 5.49
N ASP A 23 10.82 0.69 6.17
CA ASP A 23 10.97 1.91 6.97
C ASP A 23 11.01 3.16 6.05
N GLY A 24 11.74 3.08 4.94
CA GLY A 24 11.80 4.14 3.94
C GLY A 24 10.44 4.39 3.29
N MET A 25 9.70 3.35 2.93
CA MET A 25 8.33 3.51 2.40
C MET A 25 7.39 4.13 3.42
N VAL A 26 7.42 3.65 4.67
CA VAL A 26 6.58 4.19 5.75
C VAL A 26 6.88 5.67 5.95
N ALA A 27 8.15 6.06 6.04
CA ALA A 27 8.55 7.45 6.22
C ALA A 27 8.12 8.34 5.04
N ASP A 28 8.32 7.88 3.81
CA ASP A 28 7.97 8.63 2.60
C ASP A 28 6.46 8.81 2.43
N ILE A 29 5.68 7.74 2.63
CA ILE A 29 4.22 7.82 2.64
C ILE A 29 3.78 8.75 3.76
N LEU A 30 4.23 8.53 5.00
CA LEU A 30 3.83 9.33 6.15
C LEU A 30 4.06 10.83 5.91
N ALA A 31 5.20 11.22 5.32
CA ALA A 31 5.49 12.60 4.94
C ALA A 31 4.48 13.15 3.92
N LYS A 32 4.17 12.39 2.86
CA LYS A 32 3.19 12.77 1.84
C LYS A 32 1.77 12.92 2.41
N VAL A 33 1.35 12.01 3.29
CA VAL A 33 0.01 12.05 3.91
C VAL A 33 -0.11 13.20 4.89
N SER A 34 0.89 13.37 5.76
CA SER A 34 0.84 14.36 6.83
C SER A 34 0.89 15.80 6.31
N ALA A 35 1.33 16.00 5.06
CA ALA A 35 1.30 17.29 4.38
C ALA A 35 -0.12 17.76 3.98
N ASP A 36 -1.12 16.87 3.97
CA ASP A 36 -2.51 17.19 3.60
C ASP A 36 -3.49 16.68 4.67
N ALA A 37 -4.13 17.61 5.39
CA ALA A 37 -5.11 17.29 6.42
C ALA A 37 -6.31 16.47 5.89
N VAL A 38 -6.68 16.63 4.62
CA VAL A 38 -7.74 15.82 3.98
C VAL A 38 -7.23 14.39 3.77
N ALA A 39 -5.99 14.22 3.33
CA ALA A 39 -5.36 12.92 3.18
C ALA A 39 -5.26 12.20 4.53
N VAL A 40 -4.82 12.88 5.61
CA VAL A 40 -4.80 12.32 6.97
C VAL A 40 -6.18 11.81 7.38
N LYS A 41 -7.22 12.63 7.23
CA LYS A 41 -8.61 12.23 7.57
C LYS A 41 -9.05 11.00 6.81
N ARG A 42 -8.77 10.93 5.50
CA ARG A 42 -9.12 9.77 4.67
C ARG A 42 -8.33 8.53 5.07
N TRP A 43 -7.04 8.66 5.37
CA TRP A 43 -6.19 7.55 5.78
C TRP A 43 -6.67 6.91 7.08
N LEU A 44 -7.17 7.72 8.02
CA LEU A 44 -7.66 7.28 9.33
C LEU A 44 -9.12 6.83 9.33
N ASP A 45 -9.95 7.25 8.36
CA ASP A 45 -11.33 6.78 8.23
C ASP A 45 -11.38 5.38 7.58
N GLU A 46 -11.80 4.38 8.35
CA GLU A 46 -11.93 2.99 7.91
C GLU A 46 -12.84 2.83 6.67
N ARG A 47 -13.82 3.73 6.46
CA ARG A 47 -14.70 3.70 5.28
C ARG A 47 -13.96 4.05 3.99
N SER A 48 -12.83 4.75 4.06
CA SER A 48 -11.98 5.02 2.89
C SER A 48 -11.37 3.75 2.30
N TRP A 49 -11.17 2.72 3.13
CA TRP A 49 -10.44 1.49 2.78
C TRP A 49 -11.34 0.35 2.29
N ARG A 50 -12.65 0.51 2.46
CA ARG A 50 -13.63 -0.54 2.16
C ARG A 50 -14.45 -0.17 0.93
N MET A 51 -14.99 -1.18 0.26
CA MET A 51 -15.98 -0.94 -0.79
C MET A 51 -17.12 -0.10 -0.21
N PRO A 52 -17.51 1.00 -0.86
CA PRO A 52 -18.59 1.84 -0.36
C PRO A 52 -19.92 1.09 -0.43
N ASP A 53 -20.77 1.28 0.57
CA ASP A 53 -22.11 0.71 0.55
C ASP A 53 -22.90 1.27 -0.64
N MET A 54 -23.42 0.35 -1.45
CA MET A 54 -24.20 0.67 -2.64
C MET A 54 -25.69 0.45 -2.34
N SER A 55 -26.53 1.38 -2.76
CA SER A 55 -27.97 1.18 -2.79
C SER A 55 -28.36 0.13 -3.85
N PRO A 56 -29.57 -0.45 -3.78
CA PRO A 56 -30.00 -1.50 -4.71
C PRO A 56 -29.96 -1.12 -6.19
N ASP A 57 -30.00 0.17 -6.52
CA ASP A 57 -29.88 0.73 -7.87
C ASP A 57 -28.42 0.97 -8.31
N GLY A 58 -27.44 0.49 -7.53
CA GLY A 58 -26.02 0.60 -7.85
C GLY A 58 -25.43 1.99 -7.65
N ARG A 59 -26.11 2.87 -6.90
CA ARG A 59 -25.58 4.18 -6.50
C ARG A 59 -24.96 4.12 -5.11
N LYS A 60 -24.14 5.10 -4.76
CA LYS A 60 -23.61 5.23 -3.41
C LYS A 60 -24.74 5.62 -2.45
N ALA A 61 -24.89 4.90 -1.33
CA ALA A 61 -25.96 5.20 -0.37
C ALA A 61 -25.79 6.61 0.24
N MET A 62 -26.91 7.30 0.49
CA MET A 62 -26.93 8.75 0.83
C MET A 62 -26.15 9.12 2.11
N TYR A 63 -25.94 8.17 3.02
CA TYR A 63 -25.22 8.37 4.28
C TYR A 63 -23.71 8.07 4.19
N VAL A 64 -23.22 7.62 3.03
CA VAL A 64 -21.83 7.22 2.86
C VAL A 64 -20.99 8.46 2.51
N PRO A 65 -19.92 8.78 3.28
CA PRO A 65 -19.08 9.94 2.99
C PRO A 65 -18.53 9.89 1.56
N GLU A 66 -18.37 11.04 0.93
CA GLU A 66 -17.87 11.14 -0.45
C GLU A 66 -16.55 10.38 -0.67
N HIS A 67 -15.66 10.37 0.32
CA HIS A 67 -14.37 9.69 0.26
C HIS A 67 -14.41 8.17 0.52
N ALA A 68 -15.55 7.58 0.88
CA ALA A 68 -15.60 6.14 1.11
C ALA A 68 -15.16 5.36 -0.13
N GLY A 69 -14.30 4.36 0.08
CA GLY A 69 -13.66 3.55 -0.96
C GLY A 69 -12.49 4.19 -1.69
N CYS A 70 -12.14 5.45 -1.43
CA CYS A 70 -11.09 6.13 -2.19
C CYS A 70 -9.68 5.53 -1.99
N LEU A 71 -9.45 4.75 -0.94
CA LEU A 71 -8.19 4.06 -0.62
C LEU A 71 -8.29 2.54 -0.80
N MET A 72 -9.39 2.00 -1.32
CA MET A 72 -9.58 0.55 -1.51
C MET A 72 -8.47 -0.09 -2.36
N PHE A 73 -7.93 0.66 -3.33
CA PHE A 73 -6.83 0.21 -4.20
C PHE A 73 -5.46 0.77 -3.80
N ALA A 74 -5.34 1.42 -2.65
CA ALA A 74 -4.07 2.04 -2.24
C ALA A 74 -2.92 1.04 -2.15
N GLY A 75 -3.18 -0.22 -1.75
CA GLY A 75 -2.16 -1.27 -1.77
C GLY A 75 -1.59 -1.53 -3.17
N MET A 76 -2.45 -1.56 -4.20
CA MET A 76 -2.00 -1.69 -5.60
C MET A 76 -1.18 -0.48 -6.04
N SER A 77 -1.62 0.73 -5.69
CA SER A 77 -0.87 1.95 -5.99
C SER A 77 0.51 1.96 -5.32
N ILE A 78 0.61 1.52 -4.06
CA ILE A 78 1.87 1.38 -3.32
C ILE A 78 2.78 0.38 -4.02
N ARG A 79 2.27 -0.81 -4.36
CA ARG A 79 3.06 -1.83 -5.07
C ARG A 79 3.62 -1.32 -6.40
N ASN A 80 2.82 -0.59 -7.16
CA ASN A 80 3.26 -0.05 -8.44
C ASN A 80 4.24 1.12 -8.26
N TYR A 81 3.98 2.02 -7.32
CA TYR A 81 4.81 3.21 -7.09
C TYR A 81 6.21 2.85 -6.57
N TYR A 82 6.32 1.85 -5.69
CA TYR A 82 7.61 1.41 -5.14
C TYR A 82 8.21 0.18 -5.86
N GLY A 83 7.64 -0.23 -6.99
CA GLY A 83 8.16 -1.34 -7.78
C GLY A 83 8.21 -2.66 -7.00
N LEU A 84 7.20 -2.97 -6.20
CA LEU A 84 7.19 -4.18 -5.37
C LEU A 84 7.07 -5.48 -6.19
N TRP A 85 6.52 -5.40 -7.40
CA TRP A 85 6.45 -6.51 -8.35
C TRP A 85 7.63 -6.55 -9.33
N HIS A 86 8.69 -5.79 -9.08
CA HIS A 86 9.87 -5.82 -9.94
C HIS A 86 10.79 -6.96 -9.49
N ALA A 87 11.22 -7.82 -10.43
CA ALA A 87 12.05 -8.99 -10.09
C ALA A 87 13.42 -8.59 -9.48
N SER A 88 13.84 -7.35 -9.73
CA SER A 88 15.05 -6.77 -9.15
C SER A 88 14.84 -6.07 -7.80
N ASN A 89 13.62 -6.04 -7.26
CA ASN A 89 13.37 -5.47 -5.95
C ASN A 89 13.93 -6.41 -4.85
N PRO A 90 14.91 -5.96 -4.05
CA PRO A 90 15.55 -6.83 -3.07
C PRO A 90 14.71 -7.07 -1.80
N HIS A 91 13.59 -6.36 -1.64
CA HIS A 91 12.75 -6.39 -0.43
C HIS A 91 11.51 -7.27 -0.58
N THR A 92 11.19 -7.70 -1.79
CA THR A 92 10.02 -8.51 -2.09
C THR A 92 10.38 -9.80 -2.81
N ALA A 93 9.49 -10.77 -2.69
CA ALA A 93 9.61 -12.09 -3.25
C ALA A 93 8.30 -12.44 -3.97
N PHE A 94 8.36 -12.79 -5.25
CA PHE A 94 7.20 -13.22 -6.04
C PHE A 94 7.63 -14.13 -7.20
N GLY A 95 6.95 -15.26 -7.36
CA GLY A 95 7.20 -16.18 -8.47
C GLY A 95 7.13 -17.65 -8.07
N ILE A 96 7.23 -18.52 -9.08
CA ILE A 96 7.23 -19.98 -8.93
C ILE A 96 8.58 -20.55 -8.49
N ASP A 97 9.66 -19.80 -8.72
CA ASP A 97 11.04 -20.22 -8.43
C ASP A 97 11.50 -19.79 -7.03
N GLU A 98 10.67 -19.03 -6.32
CA GLU A 98 10.93 -18.58 -4.96
C GLU A 98 10.07 -19.37 -3.97
N GLU A 99 10.71 -19.92 -2.94
CA GLU A 99 10.00 -20.58 -1.86
C GLU A 99 9.26 -19.52 -1.01
N LEU A 100 8.00 -19.29 -1.36
CA LEU A 100 7.08 -18.45 -0.61
C LEU A 100 6.44 -19.26 0.52
N GLU A 101 6.37 -18.66 1.70
CA GLU A 101 5.58 -19.20 2.81
C GLU A 101 4.08 -19.21 2.45
N MET A 102 3.45 -20.37 2.61
CA MET A 102 2.02 -20.56 2.38
C MET A 102 1.36 -21.25 3.58
N THR A 103 0.18 -20.79 3.97
CA THR A 103 -0.66 -21.41 5.00
C THR A 103 -2.07 -21.60 4.45
N ASP A 104 -2.61 -22.82 4.51
CA ASP A 104 -3.95 -23.16 4.01
C ASP A 104 -4.23 -22.71 2.57
N GLY A 105 -3.21 -22.78 1.70
CA GLY A 105 -3.31 -22.36 0.29
C GLY A 105 -3.26 -20.85 0.06
N ILE A 106 -2.97 -20.06 1.11
CA ILE A 106 -2.83 -18.61 1.06
C ILE A 106 -1.34 -18.26 1.20
N VAL A 107 -0.84 -17.34 0.37
CA VAL A 107 0.53 -16.83 0.50
C VAL A 107 0.63 -15.94 1.75
N THR A 108 1.33 -16.42 2.77
CA THR A 108 1.54 -15.72 4.05
C THR A 108 2.92 -15.06 4.14
N ASP A 109 3.80 -15.30 3.17
CA ASP A 109 5.14 -14.73 3.14
C ASP A 109 5.12 -13.21 3.27
N ALA A 110 5.85 -12.68 4.25
CA ALA A 110 5.95 -11.25 4.48
C ALA A 110 6.59 -10.51 3.29
N ARG A 111 7.44 -11.16 2.51
CA ARG A 111 8.10 -10.57 1.33
C ARG A 111 7.16 -10.53 0.12
N HIS A 112 6.04 -11.25 0.14
CA HIS A 112 5.09 -11.18 -0.95
C HIS A 112 4.56 -9.74 -1.11
N PRO A 113 4.53 -9.15 -2.31
CA PRO A 113 4.20 -7.73 -2.51
C PRO A 113 2.85 -7.30 -1.90
N ASP A 114 1.84 -8.17 -1.95
CA ASP A 114 0.55 -7.90 -1.31
C ASP A 114 0.69 -7.77 0.21
N ASN A 115 1.40 -8.70 0.85
CA ASN A 115 1.61 -8.71 2.30
C ASN A 115 2.54 -7.58 2.75
N PHE A 116 3.59 -7.29 1.96
CA PHE A 116 4.50 -6.18 2.21
C PHE A 116 3.76 -4.84 2.18
N SER A 117 2.99 -4.56 1.11
CA SER A 117 2.21 -3.32 1.01
C SER A 117 1.15 -3.19 2.10
N HIS A 118 0.54 -4.30 2.53
CA HIS A 118 -0.40 -4.30 3.65
C HIS A 118 0.26 -3.88 4.96
N ARG A 119 1.43 -4.46 5.30
CA ARG A 119 2.19 -4.04 6.50
C ARG A 119 2.57 -2.57 6.45
N VAL A 120 3.03 -2.07 5.31
CA VAL A 120 3.34 -0.65 5.13
C VAL A 120 2.12 0.22 5.43
N ILE A 121 0.94 -0.12 4.89
CA ILE A 121 -0.31 0.59 5.17
C ILE A 121 -0.63 0.60 6.66
N ASP A 122 -0.55 -0.56 7.32
CA ASP A 122 -0.85 -0.69 8.74
C ASP A 122 0.10 0.13 9.62
N ARG A 123 1.40 0.12 9.28
CA ARG A 123 2.39 0.94 9.96
C ARG A 123 2.15 2.43 9.76
N VAL A 124 1.84 2.87 8.53
CA VAL A 124 1.48 4.27 8.28
C VAL A 124 0.25 4.68 9.08
N LYS A 125 -0.80 3.85 9.12
CA LYS A 125 -2.00 4.10 9.96
C LYS A 125 -1.62 4.22 11.43
N ALA A 126 -0.77 3.32 11.94
CA ALA A 126 -0.32 3.34 13.33
C ALA A 126 0.45 4.62 13.66
N GLU A 127 1.37 5.06 12.79
CA GLU A 127 2.11 6.31 12.99
C GLU A 127 1.20 7.55 12.91
N LEU A 128 0.28 7.60 11.94
CA LEU A 128 -0.68 8.70 11.82
C LEU A 128 -1.56 8.83 13.07
N ARG A 129 -2.01 7.72 13.66
CA ARG A 129 -2.79 7.74 14.91
C ARG A 129 -2.01 8.31 16.11
N LYS A 130 -0.68 8.14 16.13
CA LYS A 130 0.18 8.76 17.17
C LYS A 130 0.30 10.27 16.97
N LEU A 131 0.44 10.70 15.72
CA LEU A 131 0.59 12.11 15.36
C LEU A 131 -0.73 12.91 15.46
N PHE A 132 -1.85 12.25 15.15
CA PHE A 132 -3.19 12.83 15.12
C PHE A 132 -4.16 11.99 15.96
N PRO A 133 -4.05 12.04 17.31
CA PRO A 133 -4.94 11.27 18.18
C PRO A 133 -6.38 11.75 18.02
N GLU A 134 -7.34 10.81 18.03
CA GLU A 134 -8.76 11.18 18.07
C GLU A 134 -9.05 11.99 19.34
N PRO A 135 -9.92 13.02 19.27
CA PRO A 135 -10.38 13.68 20.48
C PRO A 135 -11.06 12.66 21.38
N VAL A 136 -10.60 12.58 22.63
CA VAL A 136 -11.26 11.75 23.66
C VAL A 136 -12.72 12.18 23.72
N ALA A 137 -13.63 11.26 23.39
CA ALA A 137 -15.06 11.50 23.51
C ALA A 137 -15.36 11.86 24.98
N ALA A 138 -15.76 13.12 25.20
CA ALA A 138 -16.13 13.65 26.51
C ALA A 138 -17.54 13.23 26.91
#